data_AF-A0A9D5XVP7-F1
#
_entry.id   AF-A0A9D5XVP7-F1
#
_cell.length_a   1.000
_cell.length_b   1.000
_cell.length_c   1.000
_cell.angle_alpha   90.00
_cell.angle_beta   90.00
_cell.angle_gamma   90.00
#
_symmetry.space_group_name_H-M   'P 1'
#
loop_
_entity.id
_entity.type
_entity.pdbx_description
1 polymer ?
#
loop_
_entity_poly.entity_id
_entity_poly.type
_entity_poly.pdbx_seq_one_letter_code
_entity_poly.pdbx_strand_id
1 'polypeptide(L)'
;MHYSEGKIGRIFTLRLEDGERVPDCIERFAAEHAVKTGLCVLLGGIGGGNIVAGPRDGDAPVIDPILHPVIGAHEVLGMGTLFPNEAGEPVLHMHAALGRDGDTRTGCIRPGLDVWLVGEVMILEILGTDMLRKKDAKSGLALLAKE
;
A
#
# COMPACT_ATOMS: atom_id res chain seq x y z
N MET A 1 8.73 21.01 2.94
CA MET A 1 9.00 19.64 3.44
C MET A 1 8.25 19.48 4.74
N HIS A 2 7.39 18.47 4.85
CA HIS A 2 6.74 18.08 6.11
C HIS A 2 7.50 16.89 6.66
N TYR A 3 7.75 16.86 7.96
CA TYR A 3 8.47 15.78 8.61
C TYR A 3 7.97 15.57 10.03
N SER A 4 8.22 14.37 10.53
CA SER A 4 7.94 13.93 11.89
C SER A 4 8.95 12.85 12.22
N GLU A 5 9.45 12.85 13.45
CA GLU A 5 10.36 11.83 13.94
C GLU A 5 9.55 10.72 14.61
N GLY A 6 9.94 9.47 14.38
CA GLY A 6 9.36 8.32 15.06
C GLY A 6 10.42 7.31 15.46
N LYS A 7 10.01 6.26 16.18
CA LYS A 7 10.86 5.16 16.62
C LYS A 7 10.30 3.83 16.14
N ILE A 8 11.16 2.84 15.95
CA ILE A 8 10.73 1.48 15.62
C ILE A 8 9.96 0.91 16.81
N GLY A 9 8.74 0.44 16.55
CA GLY A 9 7.89 -0.28 17.49
C GLY A 9 7.97 -1.79 17.29
N ARG A 10 6.81 -2.45 17.29
CA ARG A 10 6.69 -3.89 17.04
C ARG A 10 7.02 -4.24 15.58
N ILE A 11 7.52 -5.45 15.36
CA ILE A 11 7.72 -6.03 14.03
C ILE A 11 6.79 -7.21 13.89
N PHE A 12 6.01 -7.24 12.82
CA PHE A 12 5.09 -8.33 12.51
C PHE A 12 5.50 -9.01 11.21
N THR A 13 5.40 -10.33 11.18
CA THR A 13 5.57 -11.15 9.98
C THR A 13 4.27 -11.90 9.71
N LEU A 14 3.70 -11.68 8.54
CA LEU A 14 2.42 -12.24 8.13
C LEU A 14 2.67 -13.13 6.91
N ARG A 15 1.94 -14.23 6.86
CA ARG A 15 1.76 -15.03 5.65
C ARG A 15 0.32 -14.84 5.20
N LEU A 16 0.16 -14.37 3.98
CA LEU A 16 -1.11 -14.30 3.27
C LEU A 16 -1.25 -15.55 2.41
N GLU A 17 -2.45 -16.10 2.38
CA GLU A 17 -2.80 -17.31 1.65
C GLU A 17 -3.31 -17.00 0.23
N ASP A 18 -3.36 -18.03 -0.61
CA ASP A 18 -3.90 -17.93 -1.97
C ASP A 18 -5.30 -17.31 -2.00
N GLY A 19 -5.51 -16.33 -2.90
CA GLY A 19 -6.76 -15.61 -3.06
C GLY A 19 -7.00 -14.48 -2.05
N GLU A 20 -6.15 -14.29 -1.04
CA GLU A 20 -6.28 -13.15 -0.14
C GLU A 20 -5.90 -11.83 -0.82
N ARG A 21 -6.68 -10.79 -0.54
CA ARG A 21 -6.47 -9.45 -1.09
C ARG A 21 -5.50 -8.65 -0.23
N VAL A 22 -4.36 -8.27 -0.80
CA VAL A 22 -3.22 -7.74 -0.05
C VAL A 22 -3.56 -6.48 0.77
N PRO A 23 -4.13 -5.39 0.22
CA PRO A 23 -4.42 -4.20 1.01
C PRO A 23 -5.38 -4.49 2.17
N ASP A 24 -6.46 -5.21 1.89
CA ASP A 24 -7.52 -5.55 2.85
C ASP A 24 -6.96 -6.34 4.03
N CYS A 25 -6.06 -7.29 3.79
CA CYS A 25 -5.45 -8.11 4.84
C CYS A 25 -4.52 -7.27 5.74
N ILE A 26 -3.72 -6.38 5.14
CA ILE A 26 -2.80 -5.51 5.88
C ILE A 26 -3.58 -4.48 6.72
N GLU A 27 -4.60 -3.83 6.13
CA GLU A 27 -5.42 -2.84 6.84
C GLU A 27 -6.26 -3.47 7.96
N ARG A 28 -6.86 -4.65 7.70
CA ARG A 28 -7.57 -5.42 8.73
C ARG A 28 -6.65 -5.81 9.88
N PHE A 29 -5.49 -6.37 9.58
CA PHE A 29 -4.50 -6.73 10.59
C PHE A 29 -4.08 -5.51 11.42
N ALA A 30 -3.81 -4.39 10.76
CA ALA A 30 -3.41 -3.14 11.40
C ALA A 30 -4.50 -2.62 12.34
N ALA A 31 -5.77 -2.67 11.93
CA ALA A 31 -6.90 -2.29 12.77
C ALA A 31 -7.03 -3.21 14.00
N GLU A 32 -6.98 -4.53 13.81
CA GLU A 32 -7.11 -5.53 14.89
C GLU A 32 -5.98 -5.45 15.93
N HIS A 33 -4.76 -5.10 15.50
CA HIS A 33 -3.57 -5.06 16.36
C HIS A 33 -3.16 -3.64 16.77
N ALA A 34 -4.03 -2.66 16.48
CA ALA A 34 -3.83 -1.24 16.76
C ALA A 34 -2.50 -0.67 16.20
N VAL A 35 -2.11 -1.09 15.00
CA VAL A 35 -0.96 -0.55 14.27
C VAL A 35 -1.44 0.63 13.42
N LYS A 36 -1.21 1.87 13.89
CA LYS A 36 -1.65 3.08 13.17
C LYS A 36 -0.69 3.48 12.06
N THR A 37 0.61 3.31 12.32
CA THR A 37 1.69 3.82 11.49
C THR A 37 2.77 2.77 11.33
N GLY A 38 3.28 2.58 10.11
CA GLY A 38 4.30 1.57 9.87
C GLY A 38 4.80 1.50 8.43
N LEU A 39 5.99 0.93 8.26
CA LEU A 39 6.52 0.49 6.98
C LEU A 39 6.03 -0.93 6.70
N CYS A 40 5.51 -1.17 5.49
CA CYS A 40 5.10 -2.48 5.02
C CYS A 40 5.97 -2.91 3.84
N VAL A 41 6.49 -4.13 3.88
CA VAL A 41 7.16 -4.76 2.73
C VAL A 41 6.47 -6.07 2.40
N LEU A 42 6.45 -6.43 1.12
CA LEU A 42 5.79 -7.63 0.60
C LEU A 42 6.72 -8.35 -0.38
N LEU A 43 6.81 -9.67 -0.23
CA LEU A 43 7.34 -10.63 -1.22
C LEU A 43 6.29 -11.70 -1.52
N GLY A 44 6.44 -12.43 -2.63
CA GLY A 44 5.62 -13.60 -2.94
C GLY A 44 5.02 -13.57 -4.35
N GLY A 45 3.83 -14.17 -4.50
CA GLY A 45 3.14 -14.30 -5.77
C GLY A 45 1.82 -13.50 -5.82
N ILE A 46 1.52 -12.90 -6.97
CA ILE A 46 0.24 -12.22 -7.26
C ILE A 46 -0.36 -12.81 -8.53
N GLY A 47 -1.63 -13.22 -8.48
CA GLY A 47 -2.33 -13.85 -9.60
C GLY A 47 -3.37 -12.99 -10.29
N GLY A 48 -3.83 -11.93 -9.61
CA GLY A 48 -4.98 -11.14 -10.03
C GLY A 48 -5.01 -9.74 -9.44
N GLY A 49 -6.00 -8.95 -9.85
CA GLY A 49 -6.23 -7.58 -9.39
C GLY A 49 -5.81 -6.51 -10.38
N ASN A 50 -5.61 -5.29 -9.89
CA ASN A 50 -5.22 -4.14 -10.71
C ASN A 50 -4.20 -3.25 -10.01
N ILE A 51 -3.30 -2.66 -10.79
CA ILE A 51 -2.43 -1.57 -10.34
C ILE A 51 -2.86 -0.25 -10.99
N VAL A 52 -2.58 0.86 -10.31
CA VAL A 52 -2.62 2.20 -10.90
C VAL A 52 -1.22 2.57 -11.39
N ALA A 53 -1.05 2.77 -12.70
CA ALA A 53 0.22 3.13 -13.35
C ALA A 53 0.35 4.66 -13.56
N GLY A 54 -0.16 5.45 -12.61
CA GLY A 54 -0.19 6.91 -12.69
C GLY A 54 -1.47 7.48 -13.33
N PRO A 55 -1.52 8.81 -13.49
CA PRO A 55 -2.65 9.49 -14.14
C PRO A 55 -2.54 9.40 -15.66
N ARG A 56 -3.69 9.49 -16.35
CA ARG A 56 -3.76 9.58 -17.82
C ARG A 56 -3.19 10.90 -18.35
N ASP A 57 -3.42 11.97 -17.60
CA ASP A 57 -2.86 13.29 -17.83
C ASP A 57 -2.30 13.82 -16.50
N GLY A 58 -1.00 14.11 -16.47
CA GLY A 58 -0.30 14.58 -15.28
C GLY A 58 -0.61 16.03 -14.91
N ASP A 59 -1.13 16.82 -15.85
CA ASP A 59 -1.45 18.24 -15.67
C ASP A 59 -2.95 18.48 -15.41
N ALA A 60 -3.78 17.43 -15.51
CA ALA A 60 -5.20 17.53 -15.26
C ALA A 60 -5.50 17.88 -13.79
N PRO A 61 -6.50 18.75 -13.53
CA PRO A 61 -6.89 19.12 -12.17
C PRO A 61 -7.59 17.96 -11.42
N VAL A 62 -8.05 16.95 -12.16
CA VAL A 62 -8.67 15.73 -11.62
C VAL A 62 -7.84 14.54 -12.07
N ILE A 63 -7.45 13.70 -11.12
CA ILE A 63 -6.65 12.50 -11.38
C ILE A 63 -7.54 11.40 -11.97
N ASP A 64 -7.42 11.17 -13.27
CA ASP A 64 -7.95 9.98 -13.95
C ASP A 64 -6.88 8.85 -13.97
N PRO A 65 -7.03 7.77 -13.19
CA PRO A 65 -6.00 6.74 -13.06
C PRO A 65 -5.95 5.80 -14.27
N ILE A 66 -4.75 5.43 -14.69
CA ILE A 66 -4.53 4.32 -15.63
C ILE A 66 -4.54 3.02 -14.84
N LEU A 67 -5.58 2.21 -15.00
CA LEU A 67 -5.67 0.87 -14.43
C LEU A 67 -5.05 -0.16 -15.36
N HIS A 68 -4.15 -0.99 -14.83
CA HIS A 68 -3.61 -2.15 -15.52
C HIS A 68 -4.00 -3.44 -14.79
N PRO A 69 -4.68 -4.37 -15.47
CA PRO A 69 -5.02 -5.66 -14.89
C PRO A 69 -3.76 -6.52 -14.74
N VAL A 70 -3.72 -7.27 -13.64
CA VAL A 70 -2.74 -8.34 -13.42
C VAL A 70 -3.42 -9.66 -13.76
N ILE A 71 -2.85 -10.40 -14.71
CA ILE A 71 -3.41 -11.68 -15.18
C ILE A 71 -2.31 -12.74 -15.14
N GLY A 72 -2.53 -13.79 -14.34
CA GLY A 72 -1.58 -14.87 -14.13
C GLY A 72 -0.54 -14.54 -13.06
N ALA A 73 0.25 -15.55 -12.67
CA ALA A 73 1.21 -15.46 -11.57
C ALA A 73 2.38 -14.51 -11.88
N HIS A 74 2.60 -13.52 -11.01
CA HIS A 74 3.74 -12.62 -11.02
C HIS A 74 4.48 -12.72 -9.70
N GLU A 75 5.82 -12.68 -9.75
CA GLU A 75 6.61 -12.42 -8.56
C GLU A 75 6.40 -10.96 -8.15
N VAL A 76 6.21 -10.70 -6.86
CA VAL A 76 5.96 -9.34 -6.34
C VAL A 76 7.07 -8.86 -5.42
N LEU A 77 7.46 -7.60 -5.60
CA LEU A 77 8.18 -6.81 -4.61
C LEU A 77 7.34 -5.57 -4.28
N GLY A 78 6.77 -5.54 -3.08
CA GLY A 78 5.93 -4.44 -2.60
C GLY A 78 6.59 -3.66 -1.48
N MET A 79 6.39 -2.33 -1.48
CA MET A 79 6.77 -1.45 -0.39
C MET A 79 5.71 -0.36 -0.20
N GLY A 80 5.31 -0.15 1.05
CA GLY A 80 4.25 0.79 1.37
C GLY A 80 4.33 1.30 2.80
N THR A 81 3.40 2.19 3.14
CA THR A 81 3.29 2.74 4.48
C THR A 81 1.84 2.71 4.96
N LEU A 82 1.67 2.43 6.24
CA LEU A 82 0.43 2.66 6.98
C LEU A 82 0.53 4.04 7.62
N PHE A 83 -0.51 4.85 7.42
CA PHE A 83 -0.75 6.07 8.18
C PHE A 83 -2.26 6.24 8.37
N PRO A 84 -2.72 6.73 9.53
CA PRO A 84 -4.14 6.86 9.79
C PRO A 84 -4.76 7.93 8.87
N ASN A 85 -6.04 7.81 8.53
CA ASN A 85 -6.80 8.90 7.94
C ASN A 85 -7.29 9.90 9.02
N GLU A 86 -8.05 10.92 8.61
CA GLU A 86 -8.67 11.90 9.54
C GLU A 86 -9.67 11.27 10.53
N ALA A 87 -10.17 10.07 10.27
CA ALA A 87 -11.01 9.30 11.19
C ALA A 87 -10.20 8.37 12.13
N GLY A 88 -8.88 8.33 11.98
CA GLY A 88 -7.99 7.49 12.78
C GLY A 88 -7.83 6.05 12.28
N GLU A 89 -8.42 5.69 11.14
CA GLU A 89 -8.34 4.34 10.56
C GLU A 89 -7.01 4.16 9.82
N PRO A 90 -6.29 3.03 9.99
CA PRO A 90 -5.04 2.78 9.30
C PRO A 90 -5.30 2.62 7.79
N VAL A 91 -4.63 3.44 6.97
CA VAL A 91 -4.75 3.38 5.50
C VAL A 91 -3.41 2.98 4.89
N LEU A 92 -3.41 1.91 4.09
CA LEU A 92 -2.25 1.46 3.36
C LEU A 92 -2.05 2.29 2.09
N HIS A 93 -0.84 2.80 1.92
CA HIS A 93 -0.37 3.29 0.64
C HIS A 93 0.86 2.48 0.22
N MET A 94 0.66 1.56 -0.72
CA MET A 94 1.68 0.64 -1.18
C MET A 94 1.81 0.65 -2.71
N HIS A 95 3.05 0.63 -3.17
CA HIS A 95 3.40 0.37 -4.56
C HIS A 95 4.07 -0.99 -4.66
N ALA A 96 3.93 -1.64 -5.82
CA ALA A 96 4.58 -2.92 -6.07
C ALA A 96 5.09 -3.00 -7.50
N ALA A 97 6.20 -3.73 -7.66
CA ALA A 97 6.70 -4.22 -8.94
C ALA A 97 6.33 -5.70 -9.08
N LEU A 98 5.79 -6.05 -10.25
CA LEU A 98 5.24 -7.36 -10.58
C LEU A 98 6.00 -7.92 -11.79
N GLY A 99 6.82 -8.94 -11.58
CA GLY A 99 7.66 -9.55 -12.60
C GLY A 99 7.07 -10.83 -13.17
N ARG A 100 7.06 -10.98 -14.50
CA ARG A 100 6.71 -12.23 -15.19
C ARG A 100 7.36 -12.27 -16.57
N ASP A 101 8.08 -13.36 -16.87
CA ASP A 101 8.65 -13.64 -18.20
C ASP A 101 9.50 -12.50 -18.78
N GLY A 102 10.35 -11.89 -17.94
CA GLY A 102 11.21 -10.76 -18.34
C GLY A 102 10.53 -9.39 -18.35
N ASP A 103 9.19 -9.34 -18.29
CA ASP A 103 8.44 -8.09 -18.17
C ASP A 103 8.22 -7.71 -16.69
N THR A 104 8.19 -6.40 -16.43
CA THR A 104 7.84 -5.85 -15.11
C THR A 104 6.76 -4.79 -15.24
N ARG A 105 5.73 -4.90 -14.39
CA ARG A 105 4.68 -3.89 -14.23
C ARG A 105 4.78 -3.28 -12.85
N THR A 106 4.73 -1.96 -12.74
CA THR A 106 4.86 -1.27 -11.45
C THR A 106 3.75 -0.24 -11.28
N GLY A 107 3.17 -0.19 -10.08
CA GLY A 107 2.14 0.79 -9.79
C GLY A 107 1.62 0.72 -8.35
N CYS A 108 0.67 1.60 -8.05
CA CYS A 108 -0.02 1.61 -6.75
C CYS A 108 -1.02 0.45 -6.68
N ILE A 109 -1.00 -0.30 -5.59
CA ILE A 109 -1.84 -1.51 -5.41
C ILE A 109 -3.19 -1.21 -4.77
N ARG A 110 -3.54 0.07 -4.57
CA ARG A 110 -4.79 0.51 -3.93
C ARG A 110 -6.05 -0.15 -4.51
N PRO A 111 -6.20 -0.39 -5.83
CA PRO A 111 -7.37 -1.11 -6.33
C PRO A 111 -7.48 -2.52 -5.75
N GLY A 112 -6.33 -3.14 -5.42
CA GLY A 112 -6.16 -4.43 -4.79
C GLY A 112 -5.50 -5.46 -5.70
N LEU A 113 -4.66 -6.28 -5.10
CA LEU A 113 -3.97 -7.42 -5.70
C LEU A 113 -4.29 -8.67 -4.91
N ASP A 114 -4.51 -9.77 -5.62
CA ASP A 114 -4.88 -11.06 -5.04
C ASP A 114 -3.66 -11.98 -5.04
N VAL A 115 -3.34 -12.54 -3.88
CA VAL A 115 -2.21 -13.44 -3.68
C VAL A 115 -2.37 -14.69 -4.55
N TRP A 116 -1.28 -15.09 -5.18
CA TRP A 116 -1.12 -16.41 -5.78
C TRP A 116 -0.11 -17.20 -4.98
N LEU A 117 -0.51 -18.39 -4.51
CA LEU A 117 0.28 -19.32 -3.69
C LEU A 117 0.65 -18.80 -2.29
N VAL A 118 1.40 -17.70 -2.18
CA VAL A 118 1.83 -17.13 -0.89
C VAL A 118 2.21 -15.65 -1.02
N GLY A 119 1.86 -14.85 -0.01
CA GLY A 119 2.38 -13.50 0.19
C GLY A 119 3.04 -13.37 1.56
N GLU A 120 4.26 -12.86 1.62
CA GLU A 120 5.01 -12.66 2.86
C GLU A 120 5.08 -11.16 3.15
N VAL A 121 4.37 -10.71 4.18
CA VAL A 121 4.34 -9.29 4.57
C VAL A 121 5.11 -9.11 5.87
N MET A 122 5.97 -8.09 5.91
CA MET A 122 6.56 -7.61 7.15
C MET A 122 6.11 -6.18 7.42
N ILE A 123 5.63 -5.93 8.64
CA ILE A 123 5.20 -4.61 9.10
C ILE A 123 6.15 -4.16 10.22
N LEU A 124 6.85 -3.05 9.99
CA LEU A 124 7.65 -2.36 11.01
C LEU A 124 6.83 -1.19 11.52
N GLU A 125 6.29 -1.32 12.72
CA GLU A 125 5.52 -0.25 13.36
C GLU A 125 6.40 0.98 13.62
N ILE A 126 5.84 2.16 13.39
CA ILE A 126 6.49 3.44 13.69
C ILE A 126 5.71 4.10 14.82
N LEU A 127 6.38 4.41 15.93
CA LEU A 127 5.79 5.05 17.12
C LEU A 127 6.21 6.51 17.22
N GLY A 128 5.37 7.35 17.82
CA GLY A 128 5.70 8.74 18.16
C GLY A 128 5.67 9.73 17.00
N THR A 129 5.21 9.31 15.82
CA THR A 129 4.98 10.20 14.69
C THR A 129 3.56 10.77 14.71
N ASP A 130 3.42 12.02 14.27
CA ASP A 130 2.17 12.81 14.18
C ASP A 130 1.73 13.04 12.73
N MET A 131 2.13 12.15 11.82
CA MET A 131 1.70 12.18 10.42
C MET A 131 0.42 11.37 10.21
N LEU A 132 -0.45 11.86 9.34
CA LEU A 132 -1.67 11.20 8.90
C LEU A 132 -1.93 11.42 7.40
N ARG A 133 -2.91 10.71 6.85
CA ARG A 133 -3.44 10.88 5.50
C ARG A 133 -4.59 11.89 5.54
N LYS A 134 -4.33 13.10 5.05
CA LYS A 134 -5.30 14.20 5.01
C LYS A 134 -5.67 14.55 3.58
N LYS A 135 -6.95 14.85 3.32
CA LYS A 135 -7.37 15.26 1.98
C LYS A 135 -6.77 16.62 1.63
N ASP A 136 -6.00 16.65 0.55
CA ASP A 136 -5.43 17.87 0.00
C ASP A 136 -6.47 18.56 -0.91
N ALA A 137 -6.69 19.86 -0.68
CA ALA A 137 -7.70 20.61 -1.40
C ALA A 137 -7.38 20.80 -2.89
N LYS A 138 -6.09 20.79 -3.25
CA LYS A 138 -5.64 21.03 -4.63
C LYS A 138 -5.74 19.77 -5.49
N SER A 139 -5.24 18.65 -5.00
CA SER A 139 -5.20 17.37 -5.73
C SER A 139 -6.44 16.49 -5.49
N GLY A 140 -7.18 16.74 -4.40
CA GLY A 140 -8.28 15.89 -3.96
C GLY A 140 -7.84 14.55 -3.37
N LEU A 141 -6.54 14.27 -3.32
CA LEU A 141 -5.96 13.02 -2.80
C LEU A 141 -5.69 13.10 -1.30
N ALA A 142 -5.68 11.95 -0.63
CA ALA A 142 -5.24 11.85 0.75
C ALA A 142 -3.70 11.81 0.82
N LEU A 143 -3.08 12.96 1.08
CA LEU A 143 -1.63 13.12 1.13
C LEU A 143 -1.12 12.94 2.56
N LEU A 144 0.15 12.60 2.69
CA LEU A 144 0.80 12.53 4.00
C LEU A 144 0.97 13.97 4.53
N ALA A 145 0.38 14.25 5.67
CA ALA A 145 0.37 15.57 6.30
C ALA A 145 0.60 15.45 7.80
N LYS A 146 1.03 16.54 8.41
CA LYS A 146 1.12 16.66 9.87
C LYS A 146 -0.26 17.01 10.43
N GLU A 147 -0.62 16.46 11.59
CA GLU A 147 -1.83 16.85 12.34
C GLU A 147 -1.93 18.36 12.56
#